data_AF-A0A4W5KN15-F1
#
_entry.id   AF-A0A4W5KN15-F1
#
_cell.length_a   1.000
_cell.length_b   1.000
_cell.length_c   1.000
_cell.angle_alpha   90.00
_cell.angle_beta   90.00
_cell.angle_gamma   90.00
#
_symmetry.space_group_name_H-M   'P 1'
#
loop_
_entity.id
_entity.type
_entity.pdbx_description
1 polymer ?
#
loop_
_entity_poly.entity_id
_entity_poly.type
_entity_poly.pdbx_seq_one_letter_code
_entity_poly.pdbx_strand_id
1 'polypeptide(L)'
;METLTGRKVREETPKHTLLRDVLSGEVEDTGSVDSCLQYLDPRAGLCPHSMSFTLLRLALDCTSTRPRNRPTMENVSQLNTVQCNPVQFSSIQFYFI
;
A
#
# COMPACT_ATOMS: atom_id res chain seq x y z
N MET A 1 1.71 3.61 0.70
CA MET A 1 0.91 3.60 -0.55
C MET A 1 1.79 3.93 -1.73
N GLU A 2 2.45 5.08 -1.76
CA GLU A 2 3.36 5.50 -2.84
C GLU A 2 4.44 4.45 -3.16
N THR A 3 5.04 3.84 -2.13
CA THR A 3 6.02 2.76 -2.29
C THR A 3 5.46 1.53 -3.01
N LEU A 4 4.17 1.22 -2.81
CA LEU A 4 3.54 0.05 -3.43
C LEU A 4 3.11 0.33 -4.86
N THR A 5 2.67 1.55 -5.15
CA THR A 5 2.09 1.93 -6.44
C THR A 5 3.08 2.63 -7.38
N GLY A 6 4.20 3.12 -6.85
CA GLY A 6 5.15 3.95 -7.60
C GLY A 6 4.58 5.33 -7.99
N ARG A 7 3.39 5.68 -7.48
CA ARG A 7 2.70 6.94 -7.77
C ARG A 7 2.93 7.96 -6.66
N LYS A 8 2.85 9.24 -7.01
CA LYS A 8 2.95 10.37 -6.06
C LYS A 8 1.70 10.45 -5.17
N VAL A 9 1.83 11.03 -3.96
CA VAL A 9 0.69 11.33 -3.04
C VAL A 9 -0.49 11.97 -3.76
N ARG A 10 -0.21 12.90 -4.67
CA ARG A 10 -1.20 13.64 -5.44
C ARG A 10 -0.99 13.31 -6.90
N GLU A 11 -1.99 12.71 -7.53
CA GLU A 11 -1.89 12.35 -8.93
C GLU A 11 -1.91 13.61 -9.81
N GLU A 12 -1.12 13.60 -10.88
CA GLU A 12 -1.10 14.66 -11.89
C GLU A 12 -2.28 14.52 -12.87
N THR A 13 -3.45 14.15 -12.35
CA THR A 13 -4.70 14.15 -13.09
C THR A 13 -5.32 15.55 -13.08
N PRO A 14 -6.19 15.91 -14.04
CA PRO A 14 -6.84 17.22 -14.09
C PRO A 14 -7.62 17.58 -12.81
N LYS A 15 -8.01 16.56 -12.03
CA LYS A 15 -8.75 16.69 -10.76
C LYS A 15 -7.83 16.76 -9.53
N HIS A 16 -6.52 16.55 -9.67
CA HIS A 16 -5.55 16.53 -8.58
C HIS A 16 -5.97 15.64 -7.39
N THR A 17 -6.42 14.43 -7.69
CA THR A 17 -6.88 13.45 -6.71
C THR A 17 -5.74 12.93 -5.83
N LEU A 18 -6.01 12.69 -4.54
CA LEU A 18 -5.04 12.04 -3.66
C LEU A 18 -5.01 10.54 -3.94
N LEU A 19 -3.82 9.94 -3.96
CA LEU A 19 -3.62 8.51 -4.15
C LEU A 19 -4.45 7.68 -3.17
N ARG A 20 -4.56 8.15 -1.92
CA ARG A 20 -5.38 7.49 -0.90
C ARG A 20 -6.86 7.44 -1.27
N ASP A 21 -7.37 8.48 -1.93
CA ASP A 21 -8.79 8.62 -2.25
C ASP A 21 -9.12 7.71 -3.45
N VAL A 22 -8.17 7.57 -4.39
CA VAL A 22 -8.26 6.61 -5.51
C VAL A 22 -8.32 5.18 -4.98
N LEU A 23 -7.38 4.79 -4.12
CA LEU A 23 -7.34 3.43 -3.58
C LEU A 23 -8.53 3.14 -2.66
N SER A 24 -8.92 4.10 -1.81
CA SER A 24 -10.09 3.91 -0.94
C SER A 24 -11.38 3.83 -1.75
N GLY A 25 -11.53 4.67 -2.77
CA GLY A 25 -12.67 4.62 -3.70
C GLY A 25 -12.77 3.28 -4.42
N GLU A 26 -11.65 2.73 -4.89
CA GLU A 26 -11.63 1.39 -5.51
C GLU A 26 -12.12 0.30 -4.55
N VAL A 27 -11.70 0.33 -3.28
CA VAL A 27 -12.18 -0.63 -2.26
C VAL A 27 -13.66 -0.40 -1.93
N GLU A 28 -14.12 0.83 -1.90
CA GLU A 28 -15.54 1.15 -1.70
C GLU A 28 -16.41 0.70 -2.87
N ASP A 29 -15.93 0.86 -4.10
CA ASP A 29 -16.64 0.47 -5.33
C ASP A 29 -16.68 -1.03 -5.54
N THR A 30 -15.57 -1.73 -5.27
CA THR A 30 -15.44 -3.17 -5.50
C THR A 30 -15.72 -4.03 -4.27
N GLY A 31 -15.67 -3.43 -3.07
CA GLY A 31 -15.77 -4.13 -1.79
C GLY A 31 -14.53 -4.94 -1.41
N SER A 32 -13.45 -4.93 -2.21
CA SER A 32 -12.24 -5.70 -1.93
C SER A 32 -10.95 -4.88 -2.08
N VAL A 33 -10.00 -5.15 -1.19
CA VAL A 33 -8.62 -4.64 -1.26
C VAL A 33 -7.84 -5.28 -2.41
N ASP A 34 -8.24 -6.47 -2.88
CA ASP A 34 -7.58 -7.14 -4.01
C ASP A 34 -7.64 -6.28 -5.29
N SER A 35 -8.72 -5.52 -5.46
CA SER A 35 -8.88 -4.60 -6.59
C SER A 35 -7.79 -3.53 -6.63
N CYS A 36 -7.19 -3.18 -5.48
CA CYS A 36 -6.07 -2.24 -5.43
C CYS A 36 -4.76 -2.81 -6.00
N LEU A 37 -4.66 -4.13 -6.22
CA LEU A 37 -3.44 -4.76 -6.74
C LEU A 37 -3.12 -4.32 -8.18
N GLN A 38 -4.13 -3.90 -8.95
CA GLN A 38 -3.92 -3.34 -10.29
C GLN A 38 -3.12 -2.03 -10.28
N TYR A 39 -3.04 -1.36 -9.11
CA TYR A 39 -2.31 -0.10 -8.93
C TYR A 39 -0.85 -0.30 -8.51
N LEU A 40 -0.39 -1.53 -8.30
CA LEU A 40 0.99 -1.82 -7.91
C LEU A 40 1.99 -1.35 -8.98
N ASP A 41 3.17 -0.89 -8.55
CA ASP A 41 4.23 -0.48 -9.47
C ASP A 41 4.73 -1.72 -10.24
N PRO A 42 4.53 -1.79 -11.57
CA PRO A 42 5.03 -2.91 -12.36
C PRO A 42 6.55 -3.03 -12.36
N ARG A 43 7.27 -1.97 -11.93
CA ARG A 43 8.74 -1.96 -11.85
C ARG A 43 9.26 -2.49 -10.50
N ALA A 44 8.40 -2.67 -9.50
CA ALA A 44 8.80 -3.08 -8.14
C ALA A 44 9.32 -4.53 -8.02
N GLY A 45 9.44 -5.24 -9.14
CA GLY A 45 9.96 -6.61 -9.17
C GLY A 45 8.96 -7.66 -8.69
N LEU A 46 9.44 -8.88 -8.44
CA LEU A 46 8.62 -10.01 -7.98
C LEU A 46 8.22 -9.84 -6.50
N CYS A 47 7.28 -8.94 -6.23
CA CYS A 47 6.63 -8.89 -4.93
C CYS A 47 5.56 -10.00 -4.86
N PRO A 48 5.58 -10.90 -3.86
CA PRO A 48 4.54 -11.91 -3.70
C PRO A 48 3.16 -11.25 -3.52
N HIS A 49 2.15 -11.72 -4.25
CA HIS A 49 0.78 -11.20 -4.19
C HIS A 49 0.25 -11.07 -2.76
N SER A 50 0.52 -12.06 -1.90
CA SER A 50 0.14 -12.04 -0.49
C SER A 50 0.77 -10.89 0.29
N MET A 51 2.03 -10.57 0.00
CA MET A 51 2.76 -9.47 0.66
C MET A 51 2.22 -8.11 0.17
N SER A 52 2.04 -7.94 -1.14
CA SER A 52 1.49 -6.71 -1.71
C SER A 52 0.08 -6.43 -1.16
N PHE A 53 -0.75 -7.47 -1.06
CA PHE A 53 -2.08 -7.40 -0.48
C PHE A 53 -2.05 -6.98 0.99
N THR A 54 -1.22 -7.63 1.82
CA THR A 54 -1.10 -7.28 3.25
C THR A 54 -0.64 -5.83 3.44
N LEU A 55 0.33 -5.37 2.65
CA LEU A 55 0.83 -4.00 2.73
C LEU A 55 -0.21 -2.97 2.25
N LEU A 56 -0.99 -3.29 1.21
CA LEU A 56 -2.10 -2.45 0.75
C LEU A 56 -3.18 -2.32 1.82
N ARG A 57 -3.59 -3.45 2.40
CA ARG A 57 -4.59 -3.48 3.48
C ARG A 57 -4.13 -2.66 4.68
N LEU A 58 -2.89 -2.86 5.11
CA LEU A 58 -2.28 -2.10 6.20
C LEU A 58 -2.26 -0.60 5.90
N ALA A 59 -1.91 -0.23 4.68
CA ALA A 59 -1.88 1.17 4.26
C ALA A 59 -3.28 1.80 4.33
N LEU A 60 -4.31 1.10 3.84
CA LEU A 60 -5.70 1.54 3.90
C LEU A 60 -6.18 1.69 5.35
N ASP A 61 -5.89 0.70 6.21
CA ASP A 61 -6.23 0.74 7.63
C ASP A 61 -5.57 1.93 8.33
N CYS A 62 -4.29 2.21 8.05
CA CYS A 62 -3.57 3.39 8.56
C CYS A 62 -4.21 4.73 8.14
N THR A 63 -4.77 4.79 6.93
CA THR A 63 -5.42 6.00 6.39
C THR A 63 -6.92 6.07 6.66
N SER A 64 -7.48 5.07 7.36
CA SER A 64 -8.91 5.01 7.65
C SER A 64 -9.42 6.28 8.32
N THR A 65 -10.54 6.79 7.82
CA THR A 65 -11.28 7.91 8.43
C THR A 65 -11.80 7.55 9.83
N ARG A 66 -11.99 6.26 10.11
CA ARG A 66 -12.40 5.73 11.41
C ARG A 66 -11.17 5.46 12.27
N PRO A 67 -10.96 6.18 13.40
CA PRO A 67 -9.77 6.01 14.25
C PRO A 67 -9.62 4.60 14.83
N ARG A 68 -10.74 3.90 15.07
CA ARG A 68 -10.73 2.53 15.61
C ARG A 68 -10.14 1.49 14.66
N ASN A 69 -10.12 1.78 13.36
CA ASN A 69 -9.54 0.89 12.36
C ASN A 69 -8.05 1.20 12.13
N ARG A 70 -7.55 2.33 12.64
CA ARG A 70 -6.14 2.68 12.50
C ARG A 70 -5.30 1.81 13.44
N PRO A 71 -4.39 0.98 12.92
CA PRO A 71 -3.52 0.17 13.75
C PRO A 71 -2.53 1.05 14.51
N THR A 72 -2.03 0.53 15.64
CA THR A 72 -0.93 1.16 16.36
C THR A 72 0.38 1.00 15.60
N MET A 73 1.36 1.87 15.87
CA MET A 73 2.68 1.79 15.24
C MET A 73 3.38 0.44 15.52
N GLU A 74 3.15 -0.14 16.70
CA GLU A 74 3.67 -1.46 17.07
C GLU A 74 3.09 -2.56 16.16
N ASN A 75 1.76 -2.55 15.93
CA ASN A 75 1.10 -3.51 15.05
C ASN A 75 1.59 -3.40 13.60
N VAL A 76 1.83 -2.18 13.12
CA VAL A 76 2.38 -1.90 11.78
C VAL A 76 3.79 -2.48 11.64
N SER A 77 4.64 -2.30 12.66
CA SER A 77 6.03 -2.81 12.66
C SER A 77 6.10 -4.34 12.70
N GLN A 78 5.26 -4.97 13.53
CA GLN A 78 5.17 -6.43 13.61
C GLN A 78 4.68 -7.05 12.30
N LEU A 79 3.68 -6.46 11.64
CA LEU A 79 3.16 -7.00 10.38
C LEU A 79 4.19 -6.89 9.25
N ASN A 80 4.95 -5.80 9.22
CA ASN A 80 5.97 -5.57 8.20
C ASN A 80 7.19 -6.48 8.38
N THR A 81 7.54 -6.82 9.63
CA THR A 81 8.66 -7.73 9.95
C THR A 81 8.32 -9.21 9.77
N VAL A 82 7.07 -9.61 9.98
CA VAL A 82 6.63 -11.01 9.81
C VAL A 82 6.45 -11.39 8.34
N GLN A 83 6.06 -10.44 7.49
CA GLN A 83 5.74 -10.72 6.08
C GLN A 83 6.90 -10.42 5.13
N CYS A 84 7.80 -9.48 5.48
CA CYS A 84 9.02 -9.26 4.71
C CYS A 84 10.17 -10.10 5.26
N ASN A 85 10.61 -11.12 4.50
CA ASN A 85 11.92 -11.74 4.74
C ASN A 85 13.01 -10.64 4.59
N PRO A 86 14.06 -10.56 5.43
CA PRO A 86 15.15 -9.57 5.33
C PRO A 86 15.75 -9.36 3.93
N VAL A 87 15.66 -10.36 3.04
CA VAL A 87 16.12 -10.30 1.64
C VAL A 87 15.21 -9.44 0.74
N GLN A 88 13.91 -9.38 1.01
CA GLN A 88 12.96 -8.52 0.29
C GLN A 88 12.98 -7.09 0.83
N PHE A 89 13.22 -6.92 2.14
CA PHE A 89 13.40 -5.61 2.75
C PHE A 89 14.58 -4.84 2.15
N SER A 90 15.66 -5.55 1.80
CA SER A 90 16.82 -4.97 1.12
C SER A 90 16.51 -4.55 -0.32
N SER A 91 15.72 -5.31 -1.08
CA SER A 91 15.30 -4.88 -2.43
C SER A 91 14.36 -3.66 -2.42
N ILE A 92 13.50 -3.55 -1.40
CA ILE A 92 12.65 -2.36 -1.20
C ILE A 92 13.51 -1.14 -0.78
N GLN A 93 14.56 -1.34 0.02
CA GLN A 93 15.54 -0.30 0.35
C GLN A 93 16.40 0.10 -0.86
N PHE A 94 16.74 -0.84 -1.76
CA PHE A 94 17.51 -0.55 -2.98
C PHE A 94 16.73 0.25 -4.03
N TYR A 95 15.40 0.18 -4.03
CA TYR A 95 14.56 1.08 -4.84
C TYR A 95 14.43 2.49 -4.24
N PHE A 96 15.10 2.75 -3.11
CA PHE A 96 14.97 3.96 -2.30
C PHE A 96 16.24 4.82 -2.21
N ILE A 97 17.29 4.52 -2.99
CA ILE A 97 18.46 5.38 -3.27
C ILE A 97 18.80 5.34 -4.76
#